data_AF-A0AAA9TY73-F1
#
_entry.id   AF-A0AAA9TY73-F1
#
_cell.length_a   1.000
_cell.length_b   1.000
_cell.length_c   1.000
_cell.angle_alpha   90.00
_cell.angle_beta   90.00
_cell.angle_gamma   90.00
#
_symmetry.space_group_name_H-M   'P 1'
#
loop_
_entity.id
_entity.type
_entity.pdbx_description
1 polymer ?
#
loop_
_entity_poly.entity_id
_entity_poly.type
_entity_poly.pdbx_seq_one_letter_code
_entity_poly.pdbx_strand_id
1 'polypeptide(L)'
;MLLIALVLILWMQIPQVNGQQISQIPQFLPLQEGENFTTYCNSSSTFYRLQWYKQSPGGIPVFLMILAKDGDVKTQQRLTGRFGET
;
A
#
# COMPACT_ATOMS: atom_id res chain seq x y z
N MET A 1 42.86 7.95 11.21
CA MET A 1 41.99 7.83 12.40
C MET A 1 40.78 8.76 12.35
N LEU A 2 40.96 10.08 12.11
CA LEU A 2 39.86 11.05 12.05
C LEU A 2 38.80 10.73 10.97
N LEU A 3 39.23 10.31 9.78
CA LEU A 3 38.32 9.94 8.67
C LEU A 3 37.39 8.77 9.03
N ILE A 4 37.93 7.78 9.75
CA ILE A 4 37.17 6.60 10.18
C ILE A 4 36.13 7.00 11.23
N ALA A 5 36.49 7.89 12.16
CA ALA A 5 35.56 8.43 13.15
C ALA A 5 34.41 9.23 12.49
N LEU A 6 34.71 10.04 11.47
CA LEU A 6 33.69 10.78 10.72
C LEU A 6 32.72 9.85 9.97
N VAL A 7 33.23 8.77 9.37
CA VAL A 7 32.38 7.77 8.71
C VAL A 7 31.46 7.06 9.71
N LEU A 8 31.98 6.66 10.89
CA LEU A 8 31.17 6.02 11.93
C LEU A 8 30.07 6.95 12.48
N ILE A 9 30.37 8.24 12.66
CA ILE A 9 29.39 9.25 13.08
C ILE A 9 28.29 9.41 12.02
N LEU A 10 28.66 9.45 10.74
CA LEU A 10 27.71 9.56 9.63
C LEU A 10 26.75 8.35 9.56
N TRP A 11 27.25 7.15 9.81
CA TRP A 11 26.44 5.92 9.83
C TRP A 11 25.41 5.89 10.96
N MET A 12 25.74 6.47 12.12
CA MET A 12 24.84 6.57 13.26
C MET A 12 23.69 7.58 13.05
N GLN A 13 23.82 8.49 12.09
CA GLN A 13 22.82 9.52 11.79
C GLN A 13 21.79 9.10 10.74
N ILE A 14 21.85 7.87 10.21
CA ILE A 14 20.84 7.37 9.29
C ILE A 14 19.71 6.77 10.13
N PRO A 15 18.57 7.46 10.36
CA PRO A 15 17.43 6.85 11.01
C PRO A 15 16.96 5.67 10.15
N GLN A 16 16.91 4.49 10.75
CA GLN A 16 16.32 3.34 10.11
C GLN A 16 14.81 3.62 9.96
N VAL A 17 14.38 3.96 8.74
CA VAL A 17 12.97 4.11 8.43
C VAL A 17 12.39 2.70 8.36
N ASN A 18 11.80 2.22 9.46
CA ASN A 18 11.03 0.98 9.45
C ASN A 18 9.67 1.28 8.82
N GLY A 19 9.64 1.38 7.49
CA GLY A 19 8.40 1.55 6.73
C GLY A 19 7.53 0.31 6.83
N GLN A 20 6.23 0.50 6.98
CA GLN A 20 5.28 -0.60 6.94
C GLN A 20 5.35 -1.30 5.58
N GLN A 21 5.53 -2.61 5.57
CA GLN A 21 5.44 -3.37 4.32
C GLN A 21 3.98 -3.59 3.95
N ILE A 22 3.56 -2.95 2.86
CA ILE A 22 2.26 -3.14 2.21
C ILE A 22 2.51 -3.61 0.79
N SER A 23 1.84 -4.67 0.36
CA SER A 23 1.99 -5.22 -0.98
C SER A 23 0.64 -5.40 -1.66
N GLN A 24 0.53 -4.83 -2.87
CA GLN A 24 -0.59 -5.09 -3.76
C GLN A 24 -0.29 -6.35 -4.60
N ILE A 25 -1.27 -7.24 -4.67
CA ILE A 25 -1.16 -8.53 -5.36
C ILE A 25 -2.37 -8.69 -6.30
N PRO A 26 -2.19 -9.01 -7.59
CA PRO A 26 -0.91 -9.05 -8.29
C PRO A 26 -0.31 -7.64 -8.46
N GLN A 27 1.01 -7.56 -8.66
CA GLN A 27 1.69 -6.29 -8.92
C GLN A 27 1.36 -5.72 -10.30
N PHE A 28 1.08 -6.61 -11.26
CA PHE A 28 0.69 -6.27 -12.62
C PHE A 28 -0.36 -7.27 -13.09
N LEU A 29 -1.42 -6.77 -13.72
CA LEU A 29 -2.47 -7.58 -14.31
C LEU A 29 -2.86 -6.95 -15.66
N PRO A 30 -2.59 -7.61 -16.80
CA PRO A 30 -3.12 -7.15 -18.07
C PRO A 30 -4.64 -7.35 -18.08
N LEU A 31 -5.38 -6.34 -18.47
CA LEU A 31 -6.84 -6.32 -18.49
C LEU A 31 -7.31 -5.67 -19.79
N GLN A 32 -8.36 -6.21 -20.38
CA GLN A 32 -9.12 -5.56 -21.45
C GLN A 32 -10.27 -4.73 -20.88
N GLU A 33 -10.74 -3.77 -21.66
CA GLU A 33 -11.87 -2.94 -21.25
C GLU A 33 -13.13 -3.81 -21.04
N GLY A 34 -13.79 -3.59 -19.90
CA GLY A 34 -14.99 -4.34 -19.52
C GLY A 34 -14.73 -5.60 -18.71
N GLU A 35 -13.48 -6.07 -18.63
CA GLU A 35 -13.13 -7.20 -17.76
C GLU A 35 -13.21 -6.81 -16.28
N ASN A 36 -13.59 -7.78 -15.45
CA ASN A 36 -13.54 -7.64 -14.00
C ASN A 36 -12.13 -7.96 -13.51
N PHE A 37 -11.68 -7.25 -12.48
CA PHE A 37 -10.42 -7.54 -11.82
C PHE A 37 -10.59 -7.56 -10.31
N THR A 38 -9.74 -8.35 -9.67
CA THR A 38 -9.62 -8.39 -8.21
C THR A 38 -8.16 -8.19 -7.85
N THR A 39 -7.91 -7.30 -6.91
CA THR A 39 -6.57 -7.09 -6.33
C THR A 39 -6.66 -7.15 -4.82
N TYR A 40 -5.60 -7.67 -4.22
CA TYR A 40 -5.48 -7.90 -2.80
C TYR A 40 -4.38 -6.99 -2.25
N CYS A 41 -4.51 -6.67 -0.97
CA CYS A 41 -3.49 -5.97 -0.22
C CYS A 41 -3.08 -6.85 0.95
N ASN A 42 -1.81 -7.26 1.00
CA ASN A 42 -1.25 -7.94 2.16
C ASN A 42 -0.37 -6.96 2.95
N SER A 43 -0.34 -7.11 4.26
CA SER A 43 0.58 -6.37 5.10
C SER A 43 1.03 -7.18 6.31
N SER A 44 2.28 -6.93 6.70
CA SER A 44 2.82 -7.36 7.99
C SER A 44 2.20 -6.62 9.19
N SER A 45 1.47 -5.55 8.88
CA SER A 45 0.71 -4.61 9.72
C SER A 45 -0.73 -4.97 10.09
N THR A 46 -1.15 -4.93 11.37
CA THR A 46 -2.58 -4.70 11.67
C THR A 46 -2.92 -3.25 11.32
N PHE A 47 -3.91 -3.04 10.44
CA PHE A 47 -4.36 -1.69 10.06
C PHE A 47 -5.68 -1.32 10.70
N TYR A 48 -5.78 -0.07 11.15
CA TYR A 48 -7.06 0.51 11.58
C TYR A 48 -7.90 1.03 10.41
N ARG A 49 -7.26 1.37 9.27
CA ARG A 49 -7.91 1.95 8.07
C ARG A 49 -7.09 1.66 6.82
N LEU A 50 -7.61 0.81 5.93
CA LEU A 50 -7.05 0.58 4.60
C LEU A 50 -7.71 1.53 3.60
N GLN A 51 -6.90 2.35 2.94
CA GLN A 51 -7.37 3.30 1.92
C GLN A 51 -6.89 2.86 0.54
N TRP A 52 -7.81 2.79 -0.42
CA TRP A 52 -7.52 2.42 -1.79
C TRP A 52 -7.49 3.65 -2.68
N TYR A 53 -6.48 3.73 -3.53
CA TYR A 53 -6.28 4.80 -4.51
C TYR A 53 -6.02 4.20 -5.89
N LYS A 54 -6.46 4.90 -6.93
CA LYS A 54 -6.07 4.63 -8.32
C LYS A 54 -5.12 5.71 -8.78
N GLN A 55 -4.02 5.33 -9.42
CA GLN A 55 -3.09 6.26 -10.02
C GLN A 55 -2.80 5.83 -11.47
N SER A 56 -3.00 6.74 -12.41
CA SER A 56 -2.50 6.57 -13.78
C SER A 56 -1.00 6.88 -13.83
N PRO A 57 -0.22 6.31 -14.76
CA PRO A 57 1.19 6.66 -14.92
C PRO A 57 1.38 8.18 -15.03
N GLY A 58 2.22 8.75 -14.16
CA GLY A 58 2.47 10.20 -14.09
C GLY A 58 1.34 11.06 -13.50
N GLY A 59 0.20 10.46 -13.14
CA GLY A 59 -0.94 11.15 -12.55
C GLY A 59 -0.89 11.26 -11.03
N ILE A 60 -1.85 11.99 -10.46
CA ILE A 60 -2.05 12.06 -9.01
C ILE A 60 -2.86 10.85 -8.50
N PRO A 61 -2.65 10.40 -7.25
CA PRO A 61 -3.51 9.40 -6.63
C PRO A 61 -4.95 9.91 -6.49
N VAL A 62 -5.91 9.13 -7.00
CA VAL A 62 -7.35 9.40 -6.87
C VAL A 62 -7.92 8.43 -5.83
N PHE A 63 -8.53 8.98 -4.79
CA PHE A 63 -9.15 8.19 -3.72
C PHE A 63 -10.30 7.35 -4.28
N LEU A 64 -10.31 6.05 -3.95
CA LEU A 64 -11.38 5.14 -4.30
C LEU A 64 -12.27 4.85 -3.09
N MET A 65 -11.70 4.37 -1.99
CA MET A 65 -12.50 3.99 -0.82
C MET A 65 -11.65 3.79 0.43
N ILE A 66 -12.32 3.73 1.59
CA ILE A 66 -11.73 3.41 2.89
C ILE A 66 -12.45 2.23 3.53
N LEU A 67 -11.70 1.23 3.97
CA LEU A 67 -12.16 0.07 4.74
C LEU A 67 -11.51 0.15 6.12
N ALA A 68 -12.30 0.21 7.18
CA ALA A 68 -11.81 0.59 8.52
C ALA A 68 -12.12 -0.44 9.60
N LYS A 69 -13.08 -1.33 9.37
CA LYS A 69 -13.46 -2.36 10.33
C LYS A 69 -13.32 -3.74 9.70
N ASP A 70 -12.84 -4.68 10.48
CA ASP A 70 -12.85 -6.09 10.09
C ASP A 70 -14.27 -6.52 9.69
N GLY A 71 -14.40 -7.21 8.56
CA GLY A 71 -15.66 -7.54 7.92
C GLY A 71 -16.30 -6.42 7.08
N ASP A 72 -15.66 -5.25 6.94
CA ASP A 72 -16.19 -4.17 6.10
C ASP A 72 -16.36 -4.65 4.66
N VAL A 73 -17.57 -4.53 4.12
CA VAL A 73 -17.87 -4.63 2.69
C VAL A 73 -18.45 -3.31 2.24
N LYS A 74 -17.79 -2.68 1.26
CA LYS A 74 -18.25 -1.40 0.71
C LYS A 74 -18.25 -1.44 -0.80
N THR A 75 -19.31 -0.93 -1.39
CA THR A 75 -19.43 -0.75 -2.83
C THR A 75 -19.43 0.74 -3.15
N GLN A 76 -18.53 1.15 -4.04
CA GLN A 76 -18.52 2.49 -4.62
C GLN A 76 -18.48 2.38 -6.13
N GLN A 77 -19.49 2.92 -6.80
CA GLN A 77 -19.67 2.78 -8.24
C GLN A 77 -19.61 1.30 -8.65
N ARG A 78 -18.63 0.92 -9.48
CA ARG A 78 -18.40 -0.45 -9.96
C ARG A 78 -17.40 -1.23 -9.11
N LEU A 79 -16.86 -0.64 -8.04
CA LEU A 79 -15.86 -1.25 -7.18
C LEU A 79 -16.50 -1.79 -5.91
N THR A 80 -16.11 -2.99 -5.52
CA THR A 80 -16.45 -3.56 -4.21
C THR A 80 -15.16 -3.91 -3.48
N GLY A 81 -14.99 -3.32 -2.30
CA GLY A 81 -13.87 -3.62 -1.39
C GLY A 81 -14.33 -4.41 -0.19
N ARG A 82 -13.45 -5.31 0.28
CA ARG A 82 -13.65 -6.15 1.47
C ARG A 82 -12.41 -6.05 2.35
N PHE A 83 -12.59 -5.98 3.67
CA PHE A 83 -11.49 -5.95 4.63
C PHE A 83 -11.74 -6.98 5.74
N GLY A 84 -10.70 -7.73 6.08
CA GLY A 84 -10.77 -8.90 6.95
C GLY A 84 -10.43 -10.20 6.22
N GLU A 85 -10.39 -11.30 6.96
CA GLU A 85 -10.16 -12.63 6.39
C GLU A 85 -11.36 -13.08 5.54
N THR A 86 -11.06 -13.75 4.43
CA THR A 86 -11.97 -14.68 3.74
C THR A 86 -11.67 -16.10 4.18
#